data_AF-A0A9P4Q0C8-F1
#
_entry.id   AF-A0A9P4Q0C8-F1
#
_cell.length_a   1.000
_cell.length_b   1.000
_cell.length_c   1.000
_cell.angle_alpha   90.00
_cell.angle_beta   90.00
_cell.angle_gamma   90.00
#
_symmetry.space_group_name_H-M   'P 1'
#
loop_
_entity.id
_entity.type
_entity.pdbx_description
1 polymer ?
#
loop_
_entity_poly.entity_id
_entity_poly.type
_entity_poly.pdbx_seq_one_letter_code
_entity_poly.pdbx_strand_id
1 'polypeptide(L)'
;MPSDLRPDVDRERDGRSLSPLLGSRKRDDEGTENNLSRSTHTFHERDPTSQAHLETRRKYTYAAIFLALSLVSFTVQTETAVYIQHELKWEKPYCMLYMTHGSWIILWPLQLAFMRLQDLSTPFPTFWRRHVQLLRQTALMVQHQTLHPSVRQSQTSPVRYMLRMTAFITCALTVAGGSWYLAVNLTTASDLTAIYNCSAFFAYAFSIPLLHEKVRMNKVLAVAIAIFGVFIVAYGDTTPAKHGSKSGGGAGGEKAPPSHEAENRALGNMIIGVGSVLYGFYEVLYKRLACPPEGCAPHRGMVFANTFGSLIGLFTVCVLWVPLPVLHYMGWETFELPHGKQAWMMAISVVANATFSGSFLILISLTSPVLSSVAALLTIFIVAIVDQLLPPPLNSPLTPAALVGGLLIIGAFCLLSWATYWEMDEERRLELEVESDIDD
;
A
#
# COMPACT_ATOMS: atom_id res chain seq x y z
N MET A 1 23.79 88.17 -27.91
CA MET A 1 22.83 89.03 -27.22
C MET A 1 21.90 88.16 -26.39
N PRO A 2 21.55 88.62 -25.18
CA PRO A 2 21.45 87.84 -23.95
C PRO A 2 19.98 87.51 -23.63
N SER A 3 19.61 86.77 -22.59
CA SER A 3 19.60 87.23 -21.19
C SER A 3 18.82 86.16 -20.38
N ASP A 4 19.36 85.67 -19.26
CA ASP A 4 18.89 86.04 -17.91
C ASP A 4 17.76 85.09 -17.41
N LEU A 5 17.67 84.60 -16.17
CA LEU A 5 18.21 85.00 -14.88
C LEU A 5 18.19 83.79 -13.90
N ARG A 6 19.19 83.80 -13.02
CA ARG A 6 19.36 83.06 -11.74
C ARG A 6 18.31 83.53 -10.68
N PRO A 7 18.15 82.90 -9.48
CA PRO A 7 19.26 82.63 -8.56
C PRO A 7 19.24 81.40 -7.64
N ASP A 8 20.46 81.16 -7.17
CA ASP A 8 20.94 80.38 -6.03
C ASP A 8 20.25 80.71 -4.70
N VAL A 9 20.05 79.70 -3.85
CA VAL A 9 20.07 79.83 -2.39
C VAL A 9 20.80 78.64 -1.78
N ASP A 10 22.05 78.91 -1.40
CA ASP A 10 22.86 78.34 -0.32
C ASP A 10 22.06 77.69 0.84
N ARG A 11 22.51 76.68 1.61
CA ARG A 11 23.81 76.63 2.31
C ARG A 11 23.95 75.32 3.14
N GLU A 12 25.20 74.86 3.19
CA GLU A 12 25.93 74.31 4.35
C GLU A 12 25.72 72.87 4.91
N ARG A 13 26.86 72.13 4.91
CA ARG A 13 27.42 71.20 5.93
C ARG A 13 26.67 69.86 6.15
N ASP A 14 27.29 68.69 6.28
CA ASP A 14 28.64 68.27 6.66
C ASP A 14 28.78 66.76 6.39
N GLY A 15 30.00 66.22 6.35
CA GLY A 15 30.28 64.88 6.91
C GLY A 15 30.47 63.69 5.96
N ARG A 16 31.74 63.35 5.72
CA ARG A 16 32.22 62.11 5.09
C ARG A 16 32.01 60.86 5.98
N SER A 17 31.72 59.74 5.32
CA SER A 17 32.38 58.42 5.41
C SER A 17 32.43 57.60 6.73
N LEU A 18 32.15 56.29 6.55
CA LEU A 18 32.80 55.09 7.14
C LEU A 18 32.29 54.50 8.48
N SER A 19 31.75 53.27 8.33
CA SER A 19 31.92 52.02 9.11
C SER A 19 31.94 52.05 10.66
N PRO A 20 31.22 51.13 11.34
CA PRO A 20 31.27 51.03 12.80
C PRO A 20 32.48 50.22 13.26
N LEU A 21 33.40 50.88 13.97
CA LEU A 21 34.45 50.25 14.77
C LEU A 21 34.05 50.30 16.24
N LEU A 22 34.18 49.14 16.92
CA LEU A 22 33.94 48.96 18.34
C LEU A 22 34.71 49.98 19.19
N GLY A 23 34.00 50.67 20.08
CA GLY A 23 34.56 51.52 21.12
C GLY A 23 34.16 51.02 22.50
N SER A 24 35.14 50.51 23.25
CA SER A 24 35.05 50.28 24.69
C SER A 24 35.10 51.62 25.43
N ARG A 25 34.09 51.92 26.27
CA ARG A 25 34.31 52.60 27.57
C ARG A 25 33.10 52.56 28.50
N LYS A 26 33.39 52.16 29.74
CA LYS A 26 32.59 52.22 30.97
C LYS A 26 32.08 53.63 31.29
N ARG A 27 30.80 53.75 31.66
CA ARG A 27 30.34 54.44 32.88
C ARG A 27 28.85 54.17 33.15
N ASP A 28 28.62 53.45 34.24
CA ASP A 28 27.58 53.57 35.26
C ASP A 28 26.29 54.32 34.88
N ASP A 29 25.20 53.57 34.77
CA ASP A 29 23.89 54.02 35.22
C ASP A 29 23.06 52.79 35.69
N GLU A 30 22.59 52.88 36.93
CA GLU A 30 21.72 51.90 37.58
C GLU A 30 20.34 51.91 36.92
N GLY A 31 19.82 50.74 36.54
CA GLY A 31 18.49 50.68 35.96
C GLY A 31 18.05 49.29 35.51
N THR A 32 17.51 48.53 36.47
CA THR A 32 16.46 47.51 36.26
C THR A 32 16.88 46.26 35.48
N GLU A 33 17.22 45.21 36.23
CA GLU A 33 17.29 43.83 35.73
C GLU A 33 15.96 43.42 35.07
N ASN A 34 15.98 43.32 33.74
CA ASN A 34 15.05 42.47 33.01
C ASN A 34 15.90 41.47 32.23
N ASN A 35 16.06 40.28 32.83
CA ASN A 35 16.63 39.09 32.19
C ASN A 35 15.70 38.61 31.06
N LEU A 36 15.70 39.33 29.93
CA LEU A 36 15.27 38.78 28.67
C LEU A 36 16.38 37.86 28.18
N SER A 37 16.30 36.60 28.60
CA SER A 37 17.00 35.52 27.93
C SER A 37 16.59 35.56 26.46
N ARG A 38 17.45 36.13 25.61
CA ARG A 38 17.43 35.82 24.18
C ARG A 38 17.80 34.35 24.10
N SER A 39 16.77 33.50 24.15
CA SER A 39 16.83 32.15 23.62
C SER A 39 17.12 32.32 22.13
N THR A 40 18.40 32.43 21.80
CA THR A 40 18.89 32.00 20.51
C THR A 40 18.56 30.51 20.47
N HIS A 41 17.37 30.19 19.98
CA HIS A 41 17.14 28.91 19.33
C HIS A 41 18.10 28.88 18.15
N THR A 42 19.36 28.53 18.43
CA THR A 42 20.20 27.89 17.44
C THR A 42 19.36 26.72 16.95
N PHE A 43 18.95 26.80 15.68
CA PHE A 43 18.49 25.63 14.95
C PHE A 43 19.64 24.63 15.08
N HIS A 44 19.55 23.72 16.05
CA HIS A 44 20.35 22.52 16.03
C HIS A 44 19.89 21.80 14.78
N GLU A 45 20.64 22.00 13.70
CA GLU A 45 20.63 21.16 12.53
C GLU A 45 20.77 19.74 13.09
N ARG A 46 19.64 19.02 13.12
CA ARG A 46 19.60 17.69 13.72
C ARG A 46 20.60 16.85 12.95
N ASP A 47 21.49 16.19 13.68
CA ASP A 47 22.45 15.23 13.13
C ASP A 47 21.75 14.35 12.06
N PRO A 48 22.20 14.38 10.79
CA PRO A 48 21.55 13.68 9.67
C PRO A 48 21.32 12.20 9.97
N THR A 49 22.23 11.58 10.74
CA THR A 49 22.14 10.20 11.19
C THR A 49 20.91 9.95 12.08
N SER A 50 20.62 10.89 12.99
CA SER A 50 19.47 10.83 13.89
C SER A 50 18.15 11.00 13.13
N GLN A 51 18.13 11.82 12.08
CA GLN A 51 16.96 12.02 11.23
C GLN A 51 16.64 10.76 10.42
N ALA A 52 17.64 10.17 9.77
CA ALA A 52 17.50 8.94 9.00
C ALA A 52 16.99 7.75 9.87
N HIS A 53 17.47 7.66 11.12
CA HIS A 53 17.00 6.65 12.07
C HIS A 53 15.52 6.85 12.46
N LEU A 54 15.11 8.10 12.71
CA LEU A 54 13.71 8.42 13.01
C LEU A 54 12.78 8.15 11.83
N GLU A 55 13.21 8.45 10.61
CA GLU A 55 12.43 8.18 9.40
C GLU A 55 12.27 6.69 9.14
N THR A 56 13.33 5.90 9.34
CA THR A 56 13.25 4.44 9.22
C THR A 56 12.30 3.85 10.27
N ARG A 57 12.43 4.28 11.54
CA ARG A 57 11.49 3.81 12.58
C ARG A 57 10.05 4.15 12.25
N ARG A 58 9.77 5.38 11.81
CA ARG A 58 8.43 5.79 11.38
C ARG A 58 7.91 4.95 10.22
N LYS A 59 8.72 4.71 9.20
CA LYS A 59 8.40 3.84 8.04
C LYS A 59 7.92 2.47 8.51
N TYR A 60 8.67 1.81 9.40
CA TYR A 60 8.32 0.49 9.93
C TYR A 60 7.13 0.49 10.88
N THR A 61 7.00 1.51 11.74
CA THR A 61 5.82 1.65 12.60
C THR A 61 4.55 1.80 11.76
N TYR A 62 4.59 2.63 10.71
CA TYR A 62 3.45 2.73 9.79
C TYR A 62 3.21 1.44 9.02
N ALA A 63 4.25 0.80 8.49
CA ALA A 63 4.11 -0.49 7.81
C ALA A 63 3.47 -1.55 8.72
N ALA A 64 3.87 -1.65 9.99
CA ALA A 64 3.28 -2.58 10.94
C ALA A 64 1.81 -2.27 11.25
N ILE A 65 1.46 -0.99 11.41
CA ILE A 65 0.06 -0.56 11.62
C ILE A 65 -0.80 -0.92 10.41
N PHE A 66 -0.35 -0.59 9.20
CA PHE A 66 -1.08 -0.91 7.98
C PHE A 66 -1.12 -2.40 7.68
N LEU A 67 -0.08 -3.15 8.05
CA LEU A 67 -0.10 -4.60 8.00
C LEU A 67 -1.21 -5.14 8.90
N ALA A 68 -1.24 -4.78 10.19
CA ALA A 68 -2.30 -5.23 11.10
C ALA A 68 -3.70 -4.85 10.59
N LEU A 69 -3.87 -3.61 10.11
CA LEU A 69 -5.12 -3.14 9.53
C LEU A 69 -5.52 -3.94 8.28
N SER A 70 -4.55 -4.28 7.42
CA SER A 70 -4.78 -5.10 6.22
C SER A 70 -5.22 -6.52 6.58
N LEU A 71 -4.57 -7.18 7.55
CA LEU A 71 -4.88 -8.54 7.95
C LEU A 71 -6.28 -8.67 8.56
N VAL A 72 -6.65 -7.74 9.45
CA VAL A 72 -7.99 -7.69 10.04
C VAL A 72 -9.04 -7.42 8.96
N SER A 73 -8.81 -6.42 8.11
CA SER A 73 -9.77 -6.06 7.06
C SER A 73 -9.92 -7.17 6.03
N PHE A 74 -8.84 -7.87 5.67
CA PHE A 74 -8.88 -9.01 4.76
C PHE A 74 -9.66 -10.17 5.37
N THR A 75 -9.46 -10.46 6.66
CA THR A 75 -10.23 -11.48 7.38
C THR A 75 -11.73 -11.16 7.35
N VAL A 76 -12.11 -9.92 7.65
CA VAL A 76 -13.53 -9.48 7.60
C VAL A 76 -14.09 -9.58 6.19
N GLN A 77 -13.34 -9.15 5.18
CA GLN A 77 -13.75 -9.22 3.77
C GLN A 77 -13.94 -10.68 3.31
N THR A 78 -13.03 -11.57 3.70
CA THR A 78 -13.05 -13.01 3.42
C THR A 78 -14.30 -13.66 4.01
N GLU A 79 -14.56 -13.45 5.31
CA GLU A 79 -15.71 -14.05 6.00
C GLU A 79 -17.05 -13.50 5.49
N THR A 80 -17.14 -12.18 5.29
CA THR A 80 -18.35 -11.57 4.75
C THR A 80 -18.62 -12.02 3.31
N ALA A 81 -17.58 -12.22 2.50
CA ALA A 81 -17.71 -12.71 1.14
C ALA A 81 -18.27 -14.14 1.09
N VAL A 82 -17.74 -15.04 1.92
CA VAL A 82 -18.24 -16.41 2.07
C VAL A 82 -19.70 -16.41 2.49
N TYR A 83 -20.03 -15.58 3.49
CA TYR A 83 -21.41 -15.45 3.97
C TYR A 83 -22.39 -14.98 2.87
N ILE A 84 -22.00 -13.98 2.06
CA ILE A 84 -22.83 -13.47 0.96
C ILE A 84 -23.08 -14.54 -0.10
N GLN A 85 -22.05 -15.28 -0.50
CA GLN A 85 -22.14 -16.28 -1.56
C GLN A 85 -22.89 -17.53 -1.08
N HIS A 86 -22.54 -18.06 0.10
CA HIS A 86 -23.03 -19.37 0.52
C HIS A 86 -24.31 -19.33 1.34
N GLU A 87 -24.45 -18.38 2.27
CA GLU A 87 -25.61 -18.28 3.16
C GLU A 87 -26.72 -17.43 2.53
N LEU A 88 -26.34 -16.33 1.88
CA LEU A 88 -27.31 -15.43 1.24
C LEU A 88 -27.56 -15.73 -0.23
N LYS A 89 -26.88 -16.75 -0.80
CA LYS A 89 -27.05 -17.23 -2.19
C LYS A 89 -26.94 -16.14 -3.25
N TRP A 90 -26.07 -15.15 -3.03
CA TRP A 90 -25.79 -14.11 -4.01
C TRP A 90 -24.50 -14.46 -4.76
N GLU A 91 -24.64 -15.29 -5.79
CA GLU A 91 -23.53 -15.89 -6.54
C GLU A 91 -23.22 -15.07 -7.82
N LYS A 92 -22.75 -13.84 -7.64
CA LYS A 92 -22.43 -12.91 -8.75
C LYS A 92 -20.96 -12.48 -8.70
N PRO A 93 -20.03 -13.35 -9.11
CA PRO A 93 -18.59 -13.13 -8.95
C PRO A 93 -18.08 -11.86 -9.64
N TYR A 94 -18.53 -11.56 -10.87
CA TYR A 94 -18.05 -10.38 -11.59
C TYR A 94 -18.64 -9.09 -10.98
N CYS A 95 -19.93 -9.09 -10.62
CA CYS A 95 -20.54 -7.98 -9.91
C CYS A 95 -19.87 -7.73 -8.55
N MET A 96 -19.47 -8.79 -7.85
CA MET A 96 -18.71 -8.70 -6.60
C MET A 96 -17.33 -8.07 -6.82
N LEU A 97 -16.60 -8.50 -7.84
CA LEU A 97 -15.33 -7.90 -8.24
C LEU A 97 -15.51 -6.41 -8.56
N TYR A 98 -16.53 -6.06 -9.35
CA TYR A 98 -16.80 -4.69 -9.74
C TYR A 98 -17.11 -3.80 -8.52
N MET A 99 -17.95 -4.27 -7.59
CA MET A 99 -18.28 -3.51 -6.37
C MET A 99 -17.08 -3.37 -5.43
N THR A 100 -16.29 -4.43 -5.25
CA THR A 100 -15.15 -4.45 -4.33
C THR A 100 -13.94 -3.68 -4.87
N HIS A 101 -13.58 -3.84 -6.14
CA HIS A 101 -12.48 -3.09 -6.76
C HIS A 101 -12.91 -1.64 -7.08
N GLY A 102 -14.18 -1.43 -7.45
CA GLY A 102 -14.72 -0.10 -7.70
C GLY A 102 -14.73 0.78 -6.45
N SER A 103 -14.86 0.19 -5.26
CA SER A 103 -14.83 0.94 -4.00
C SER A 103 -13.50 1.60 -3.71
N TRP A 104 -12.40 1.20 -4.36
CA TRP A 104 -11.09 1.83 -4.17
C TRP A 104 -11.09 3.31 -4.55
N ILE A 105 -12.08 3.77 -5.34
CA ILE A 105 -12.30 5.18 -5.67
C ILE A 105 -12.42 6.08 -4.42
N ILE A 106 -12.86 5.51 -3.29
CA ILE A 106 -13.07 6.26 -2.03
C ILE A 106 -11.78 6.46 -1.23
N LEU A 107 -10.68 5.74 -1.53
CA LEU A 107 -9.46 5.75 -0.72
C LEU A 107 -8.87 7.16 -0.56
N TRP A 108 -8.75 7.88 -1.68
CA TRP A 108 -8.19 9.22 -1.71
C TRP A 108 -9.16 10.28 -1.16
N PRO A 109 -10.45 10.30 -1.53
CA PRO A 109 -11.42 11.18 -0.89
C PRO A 109 -11.48 11.03 0.64
N LEU A 110 -11.48 9.79 1.16
CA LEU A 110 -11.49 9.53 2.59
C LEU A 110 -10.19 10.00 3.26
N GLN A 111 -9.03 9.72 2.65
CA GLN A 111 -7.75 10.19 3.18
C GLN A 111 -7.66 11.72 3.15
N LEU A 112 -8.13 12.37 2.08
CA LEU A 112 -8.18 13.82 1.96
C LEU A 112 -9.09 14.43 3.04
N ALA A 113 -10.26 13.84 3.27
CA ALA A 113 -11.17 14.25 4.33
C ALA A 113 -10.50 14.13 5.71
N PHE A 114 -9.81 13.02 5.98
CA PHE A 114 -9.06 12.82 7.22
C PHE A 114 -7.96 13.87 7.41
N MET A 115 -7.15 14.13 6.37
CA MET A 115 -6.12 15.19 6.40
C MET A 115 -6.73 16.58 6.61
N ARG A 116 -7.89 16.85 6.01
CA ARG A 116 -8.62 18.10 6.18
C ARG A 116 -9.15 18.27 7.60
N LEU A 117 -9.59 17.19 8.25
CA LEU A 117 -10.02 17.19 9.66
C LEU A 117 -8.85 17.41 10.62
N GLN A 118 -7.63 17.00 10.26
CA GLN A 118 -6.43 17.27 11.03
C GLN A 118 -5.92 18.70 10.86
N ASP A 119 -6.09 19.28 9.67
CA ASP A 119 -5.65 20.64 9.33
C ASP A 119 -6.86 21.57 9.13
N LEU A 120 -7.70 21.68 10.18
CA LEU A 120 -8.91 22.51 10.14
C LEU A 120 -8.59 24.01 10.08
N SER A 121 -7.46 24.43 10.65
CA SER A 121 -7.05 25.82 10.80
C SER A 121 -6.57 26.46 9.49
N THR A 122 -6.11 25.68 8.51
CA THR A 122 -5.71 26.23 7.21
C THR A 122 -6.92 26.46 6.29
N PRO A 123 -6.95 27.59 5.55
CA PRO A 123 -7.98 27.80 4.52
C PRO A 123 -7.91 26.73 3.42
N PHE A 124 -9.08 26.24 3.01
CA PHE A 124 -9.20 25.16 2.01
C PHE A 124 -8.40 25.41 0.71
N PRO A 125 -8.39 26.62 0.11
CA PRO A 125 -7.60 26.87 -1.10
C PRO A 125 -6.09 26.68 -0.91
N THR A 126 -5.58 26.90 0.31
CA THR A 126 -4.16 26.71 0.63
C THR A 126 -3.86 25.24 0.87
N PHE A 127 -4.71 24.55 1.64
CA PHE A 127 -4.64 23.10 1.85
C PHE A 127 -4.66 22.35 0.50
N TRP A 128 -5.62 22.67 -0.37
CA TRP A 128 -5.78 22.04 -1.67
C TRP A 128 -4.57 22.25 -2.58
N ARG A 129 -4.05 23.49 -2.65
CA ARG A 129 -2.84 23.78 -3.42
C ARG A 129 -1.64 22.97 -2.94
N ARG A 130 -1.42 22.89 -1.62
CA ARG A 130 -0.34 22.08 -1.02
C ARG A 130 -0.52 20.58 -1.35
N HIS A 131 -1.74 20.07 -1.22
CA HIS A 131 -2.06 18.68 -1.53
C HIS A 131 -1.80 18.32 -2.99
N VAL A 132 -2.28 19.14 -3.92
CA VAL A 132 -2.06 18.94 -5.37
C VAL A 132 -0.57 19.05 -5.72
N GLN A 133 0.16 19.98 -5.10
CA GLN A 133 1.61 20.10 -5.27
C GLN A 133 2.34 18.85 -4.79
N LEU A 134 1.96 18.31 -3.63
CA LEU A 134 2.51 17.05 -3.11
C LEU A 134 2.27 15.91 -4.09
N LEU A 135 1.03 15.72 -4.56
CA LEU A 135 0.71 14.68 -5.53
C LEU A 135 1.47 14.84 -6.84
N ARG A 136 1.60 16.07 -7.36
CA ARG A 136 2.33 16.34 -8.59
C ARG A 136 3.83 16.03 -8.44
N GLN A 137 4.44 16.45 -7.33
CA GLN A 137 5.85 16.18 -7.06
C GLN A 137 6.10 14.69 -6.92
N THR A 138 5.27 13.98 -6.14
CA THR A 138 5.40 12.52 -6.00
C THR A 138 5.18 11.80 -7.34
N ALA A 139 4.21 12.22 -8.15
CA ALA A 139 4.00 11.64 -9.48
C ALA A 139 5.21 11.83 -10.42
N LEU A 140 5.89 12.98 -10.35
CA LEU A 140 7.13 13.21 -11.10
C LEU A 140 8.29 12.35 -10.59
N MET A 141 8.41 12.17 -9.26
CA MET A 141 9.38 11.24 -8.68
C MET A 141 9.13 9.81 -9.16
N VAL A 142 7.87 9.39 -9.22
CA VAL A 142 7.45 8.07 -9.72
C VAL A 142 7.77 7.93 -11.22
N GLN A 143 7.41 8.91 -12.04
CA GLN A 143 7.65 8.87 -13.48
C GLN A 143 9.14 8.78 -13.83
N HIS A 144 10.00 9.49 -13.09
CA HIS A 144 11.43 9.54 -13.37
C HIS A 144 12.28 8.63 -12.49
N GLN A 145 11.67 7.91 -11.53
CA GLN A 145 12.34 7.02 -10.57
C GLN A 145 13.52 7.71 -9.87
N THR A 146 13.36 8.99 -9.51
CA THR A 146 14.37 9.81 -8.82
C THR A 146 13.74 10.69 -7.75
N LEU A 147 14.44 10.88 -6.63
CA LEU A 147 14.01 11.75 -5.53
C LEU A 147 14.06 13.24 -5.89
N HIS A 148 14.94 13.61 -6.82
CA HIS A 148 15.16 15.00 -7.21
C HIS A 148 14.98 15.16 -8.73
N PRO A 149 13.73 15.24 -9.22
CA PRO A 149 13.46 15.53 -10.62
C PRO A 149 14.12 16.85 -11.03
N SER A 150 14.81 16.86 -12.17
CA SER A 150 15.42 18.07 -12.72
C SER A 150 14.37 19.16 -13.02
N VAL A 151 14.81 20.41 -13.14
CA VAL A 151 13.92 21.55 -13.47
C VAL A 151 13.14 21.28 -14.76
N ARG A 152 13.80 20.74 -15.78
CA ARG A 152 13.17 20.40 -17.07
C ARG A 152 12.11 19.31 -16.93
N GLN A 153 12.39 18.28 -16.13
CA GLN A 153 11.42 17.21 -15.85
C GLN A 153 10.21 17.75 -15.09
N SER A 154 10.44 18.65 -14.12
CA SER A 154 9.39 19.27 -13.29
C SER A 154 8.41 20.15 -14.06
N GLN A 155 8.81 20.66 -15.23
CA GLN A 155 7.93 21.43 -16.12
C GLN A 155 6.92 20.55 -16.87
N THR A 156 7.19 19.25 -17.04
CA THR A 156 6.28 18.35 -17.74
C THR A 156 5.11 17.91 -16.83
N SER A 157 3.96 17.60 -17.44
CA SER A 157 2.79 17.11 -16.70
C SER A 157 2.85 15.59 -16.56
N PRO A 158 2.81 15.03 -15.33
CA PRO A 158 2.88 13.58 -15.13
C PRO A 158 1.56 12.86 -15.43
N VAL A 159 0.46 13.58 -15.71
CA VAL A 159 -0.89 13.01 -15.84
C VAL A 159 -0.97 11.91 -16.91
N ARG A 160 -0.32 12.10 -18.07
CA ARG A 160 -0.33 11.10 -19.15
C ARG A 160 0.35 9.80 -18.73
N TYR A 161 1.45 9.91 -17.99
CA TYR A 161 2.15 8.75 -17.43
C TYR A 161 1.25 8.05 -16.42
N MET A 162 0.67 8.80 -15.47
CA MET A 162 -0.22 8.24 -14.44
C MET A 162 -1.40 7.49 -15.05
N LEU A 163 -2.13 8.09 -16.00
CA LEU A 163 -3.26 7.44 -16.65
C LEU A 163 -2.87 6.14 -17.38
N ARG A 164 -1.73 6.15 -18.10
CA ARG A 164 -1.24 4.97 -18.82
C ARG A 164 -0.83 3.85 -17.85
N MET A 165 -0.11 4.19 -16.78
CA MET A 165 0.34 3.20 -15.79
C MET A 165 -0.83 2.67 -14.95
N THR A 166 -1.79 3.53 -14.58
CA THR A 166 -3.03 3.09 -13.94
C THR A 166 -3.76 2.08 -14.83
N ALA A 167 -4.02 2.40 -16.10
CA ALA A 167 -4.69 1.48 -17.00
C ALA A 167 -3.94 0.14 -17.12
N PHE A 168 -2.62 0.18 -17.30
CA PHE A 168 -1.80 -1.02 -17.42
C PHE A 168 -1.83 -1.90 -16.16
N ILE A 169 -1.62 -1.30 -14.98
CA ILE A 169 -1.64 -2.01 -13.69
C ILE A 169 -3.05 -2.53 -13.39
N THR A 170 -4.09 -1.73 -13.62
CA THR A 170 -5.47 -2.14 -13.39
C THR A 170 -5.85 -3.31 -14.29
N CYS A 171 -5.48 -3.31 -15.58
CA CYS A 171 -5.70 -4.47 -16.45
C CYS A 171 -5.01 -5.74 -15.93
N ALA A 172 -3.74 -5.64 -15.50
CA ALA A 172 -3.03 -6.79 -14.93
C ALA A 172 -3.73 -7.32 -13.66
N LEU A 173 -4.11 -6.41 -12.76
CA LEU A 173 -4.86 -6.74 -11.54
C LEU A 173 -6.23 -7.36 -11.85
N THR A 174 -6.95 -6.86 -12.86
CA THR A 174 -8.27 -7.37 -13.22
C THR A 174 -8.20 -8.75 -13.85
N VAL A 175 -7.20 -9.03 -14.70
CA VAL A 175 -7.02 -10.37 -15.25
C VAL A 175 -6.63 -11.35 -14.14
N ALA A 176 -5.73 -10.94 -13.23
CA ALA A 176 -5.36 -11.74 -12.07
C ALA A 176 -6.58 -12.02 -11.15
N GLY A 177 -7.30 -10.98 -10.73
CA GLY A 177 -8.49 -11.12 -9.89
C GLY A 177 -9.62 -11.88 -10.59
N GLY A 178 -9.88 -11.60 -11.86
CA GLY A 178 -10.87 -12.30 -12.66
C GLY A 178 -10.59 -13.80 -12.77
N SER A 179 -9.32 -14.19 -12.94
CA SER A 179 -8.93 -15.60 -12.95
C SER A 179 -9.24 -16.32 -11.63
N TRP A 180 -9.12 -15.62 -10.49
CA TRP A 180 -9.52 -16.15 -9.18
C TRP A 180 -11.02 -16.43 -9.14
N TYR A 181 -11.84 -15.45 -9.54
CA TYR A 181 -13.29 -15.60 -9.56
C TYR A 181 -13.79 -16.65 -10.56
N LEU A 182 -13.08 -16.87 -11.67
CA LEU A 182 -13.40 -17.97 -12.60
C LEU A 182 -12.99 -19.33 -12.01
N ALA A 183 -11.79 -19.43 -11.45
CA ALA A 183 -11.27 -20.68 -10.91
C ALA A 183 -12.05 -21.17 -9.68
N VAL A 184 -12.62 -20.23 -8.91
CA VAL A 184 -13.46 -20.49 -7.73
C VAL A 184 -14.54 -21.54 -8.01
N ASN A 185 -15.13 -21.54 -9.21
CA ASN A 185 -16.22 -22.45 -9.59
C ASN A 185 -15.74 -23.69 -10.38
N LEU A 186 -14.44 -23.77 -10.67
CA LEU A 186 -13.86 -24.83 -11.50
C LEU A 186 -12.94 -25.77 -10.72
N THR A 187 -12.42 -25.35 -9.56
CA THR A 187 -11.55 -26.16 -8.69
C THR A 187 -11.99 -26.18 -7.22
N THR A 188 -11.30 -26.97 -6.39
CA THR A 188 -11.57 -27.05 -4.95
C THR A 188 -10.97 -25.86 -4.19
N ALA A 189 -11.53 -25.56 -3.02
CA ALA A 189 -11.03 -24.50 -2.15
C ALA A 189 -9.55 -24.72 -1.73
N SER A 190 -9.16 -25.98 -1.53
CA SER A 190 -7.78 -26.39 -1.21
C SER A 190 -6.79 -26.01 -2.31
N ASP A 191 -7.09 -26.41 -3.55
CA ASP A 191 -6.22 -26.15 -4.70
C ASP A 191 -6.18 -24.66 -5.00
N LEU A 192 -7.33 -23.99 -4.92
CA LEU A 192 -7.42 -22.54 -5.10
C LEU A 192 -6.53 -21.82 -4.09
N THR A 193 -6.60 -22.19 -2.81
CA THR A 193 -5.77 -21.61 -1.74
C THR A 193 -4.29 -21.93 -1.95
N ALA A 194 -3.92 -23.17 -2.24
CA ALA A 194 -2.52 -23.55 -2.43
C ALA A 194 -1.90 -22.83 -3.64
N ILE A 195 -2.56 -22.88 -4.80
CA ILE A 195 -2.02 -22.36 -6.06
C ILE A 195 -2.02 -20.83 -6.08
N TYR A 196 -3.07 -20.18 -5.55
CA TYR A 196 -3.15 -18.71 -5.52
C TYR A 196 -2.03 -18.10 -4.66
N ASN A 197 -1.75 -18.70 -3.51
CA ASN A 197 -0.74 -18.22 -2.56
C ASN A 197 0.70 -18.46 -3.03
N CYS A 198 0.92 -19.26 -4.09
CA CYS A 198 2.19 -19.26 -4.82
C CYS A 198 2.51 -17.90 -5.47
N SER A 199 1.56 -16.96 -5.53
CA SER A 199 1.82 -15.57 -5.93
C SER A 199 2.94 -14.90 -5.13
N ALA A 200 3.14 -15.26 -3.85
CA ALA A 200 4.26 -14.74 -3.05
C ALA A 200 5.63 -15.16 -3.61
N PHE A 201 5.74 -16.36 -4.19
CA PHE A 201 6.94 -16.77 -4.92
C PHE A 201 7.13 -15.95 -6.20
N PHE A 202 6.06 -15.77 -6.98
CA PHE A 202 6.15 -14.98 -8.21
C PHE A 202 6.45 -13.50 -7.94
N ALA A 203 5.93 -12.92 -6.85
CA ALA A 203 6.29 -11.58 -6.41
C ALA A 203 7.79 -11.47 -6.17
N TYR A 204 8.41 -12.43 -5.48
CA TYR A 204 9.87 -12.46 -5.32
C TYR A 204 10.62 -12.70 -6.62
N ALA A 205 10.15 -13.66 -7.44
CA ALA A 205 10.77 -14.00 -8.71
C ALA A 205 10.77 -12.82 -9.70
N PHE A 206 9.72 -12.00 -9.72
CA PHE A 206 9.63 -10.79 -10.54
C PHE A 206 10.33 -9.59 -9.89
N SER A 207 10.40 -9.50 -8.55
CA SER A 207 11.17 -8.46 -7.85
C SER A 207 12.64 -8.45 -8.25
N ILE A 208 13.26 -9.61 -8.46
CA ILE A 208 14.67 -9.72 -8.86
C ILE A 208 14.95 -8.99 -10.19
N PRO A 209 14.32 -9.32 -11.34
CA PRO A 209 14.59 -8.65 -12.61
C PRO A 209 13.98 -7.25 -12.74
N LEU A 210 12.82 -6.95 -12.12
CA LEU A 210 12.13 -5.67 -12.32
C LEU A 210 12.53 -4.57 -11.33
N LEU A 211 12.86 -4.95 -10.08
CA LEU A 211 13.32 -4.02 -9.03
C LEU A 211 14.81 -4.12 -8.79
N HIS A 212 15.52 -5.06 -9.42
CA HIS A 212 16.94 -5.32 -9.19
C HIS A 212 17.25 -5.72 -7.73
N GLU A 213 16.31 -6.41 -7.07
CA GLU A 213 16.53 -6.94 -5.72
C GLU A 213 17.62 -8.02 -5.73
N LYS A 214 18.52 -7.98 -4.73
CA LYS A 214 19.57 -8.98 -4.56
C LYS A 214 18.96 -10.31 -4.10
N VAL A 215 19.36 -11.40 -4.75
CA VAL A 215 18.97 -12.75 -4.34
C VAL A 215 19.65 -13.08 -3.01
N ARG A 216 18.86 -13.16 -1.94
CA ARG A 216 19.34 -13.58 -0.61
C ARG A 216 18.73 -14.93 -0.23
N MET A 217 19.55 -15.83 0.28
CA MET A 217 19.11 -17.18 0.70
C MET A 217 18.03 -17.11 1.78
N ASN A 218 18.14 -16.15 2.71
CA ASN A 218 17.16 -15.96 3.78
C ASN A 218 15.75 -15.64 3.24
N LYS A 219 15.66 -14.83 2.17
CA LYS A 219 14.38 -14.50 1.52
C LYS A 219 13.81 -15.71 0.78
N VAL A 220 14.66 -16.44 0.03
CA VAL A 220 14.27 -17.69 -0.66
C VAL A 220 13.70 -18.70 0.35
N LEU A 221 14.42 -18.93 1.45
CA LEU A 221 14.01 -19.87 2.50
C LEU A 221 12.72 -19.42 3.18
N ALA A 222 12.56 -18.14 3.49
CA ALA A 222 11.32 -17.62 4.08
C ALA A 222 10.11 -17.86 3.16
N VAL A 223 10.23 -17.54 1.87
CA VAL A 223 9.16 -17.78 0.88
C VAL A 223 8.86 -19.27 0.75
N ALA A 224 9.88 -20.13 0.70
CA ALA A 224 9.71 -21.58 0.63
C ALA A 224 9.00 -22.15 1.87
N ILE A 225 9.39 -21.73 3.07
CA ILE A 225 8.75 -22.14 4.34
C ILE A 225 7.29 -21.66 4.37
N ALA A 226 7.02 -20.42 3.95
CA ALA A 226 5.66 -19.90 3.90
C ALA A 226 4.77 -20.74 2.97
N ILE A 227 5.24 -21.02 1.75
CA ILE A 227 4.52 -21.85 0.79
C ILE A 227 4.30 -23.25 1.33
N PHE A 228 5.32 -23.87 1.91
CA PHE A 228 5.16 -25.19 2.54
C PHE A 228 4.12 -25.18 3.66
N GLY A 229 4.09 -24.12 4.47
CA GLY A 229 3.04 -23.88 5.47
C GLY A 229 1.65 -23.80 4.84
N VAL A 230 1.50 -23.07 3.72
CA VAL A 230 0.24 -23.02 2.96
C VAL A 230 -0.18 -24.41 2.46
N PHE A 231 0.74 -25.20 1.91
CA PHE A 231 0.43 -26.57 1.46
C PHE A 231 -0.06 -27.45 2.61
N ILE A 232 0.55 -27.33 3.80
CA ILE A 232 0.10 -28.06 5.00
C ILE A 232 -1.31 -27.62 5.41
N VAL A 233 -1.62 -26.33 5.46
CA VAL A 233 -2.98 -25.87 5.78
C VAL A 233 -3.98 -26.31 4.71
N ALA A 234 -3.59 -26.19 3.43
CA ALA A 234 -4.46 -26.46 2.31
C ALA A 234 -4.82 -27.95 2.22
N TYR A 235 -3.88 -28.88 2.40
CA TYR A 235 -4.10 -30.31 2.17
C TYR A 235 -4.08 -31.18 3.44
N GLY A 236 -3.62 -30.65 4.58
CA GLY A 236 -3.43 -31.43 5.81
C GLY A 236 -4.69 -31.63 6.65
N ASP A 237 -5.81 -30.99 6.29
CA ASP A 237 -7.05 -31.15 7.02
C ASP A 237 -7.84 -32.36 6.50
N THR A 238 -8.35 -33.19 7.41
CA THR A 238 -9.19 -34.36 7.07
C THR A 238 -10.67 -34.10 7.31
N THR A 239 -11.00 -32.95 7.89
CA THR A 239 -12.36 -32.50 8.15
C THR A 239 -12.96 -31.97 6.83
N PRO A 240 -14.23 -32.26 6.50
CA PRO A 240 -14.84 -31.69 5.31
C PRO A 240 -14.71 -30.16 5.38
N ALA A 241 -14.15 -29.56 4.32
CA ALA A 241 -14.03 -28.13 4.22
C ALA A 241 -15.41 -27.49 4.47
N LYS A 242 -15.46 -26.47 5.31
CA LYS A 242 -16.62 -25.57 5.42
C LYS A 242 -17.00 -25.20 3.98
N HIS A 243 -18.21 -25.57 3.55
CA HIS A 243 -18.67 -25.32 2.18
C HIS A 243 -18.37 -23.85 1.84
N GLY A 244 -17.41 -23.62 0.95
CA GLY A 244 -17.23 -22.30 0.36
C GLY A 244 -16.24 -21.32 0.96
N SER A 245 -15.34 -21.66 1.89
CA SER A 245 -14.20 -20.78 2.18
C SER A 245 -13.19 -20.79 1.02
N LYS A 246 -13.61 -20.27 -0.13
CA LYS A 246 -12.78 -20.16 -1.33
C LYS A 246 -11.91 -18.90 -1.27
N SER A 247 -12.22 -17.95 -0.38
CA SER A 247 -11.57 -16.63 -0.17
C SER A 247 -10.17 -16.64 0.47
N GLY A 248 -9.50 -17.80 0.53
CA GLY A 248 -8.11 -17.88 1.01
C GLY A 248 -7.95 -17.95 2.52
N GLY A 249 -9.01 -18.32 3.26
CA GLY A 249 -9.02 -18.34 4.72
C GLY A 249 -9.13 -19.71 5.40
N GLY A 250 -9.49 -20.80 4.71
CA GLY A 250 -9.88 -22.05 5.39
C GLY A 250 -9.28 -23.31 4.77
N ALA A 251 -8.87 -24.22 5.64
CA ALA A 251 -8.31 -25.52 5.34
C ALA A 251 -9.22 -26.37 4.43
N GLY A 252 -8.63 -26.95 3.38
CA GLY A 252 -9.36 -27.67 2.34
C GLY A 252 -9.01 -29.15 2.33
N GLY A 253 -9.67 -29.97 3.15
CA GLY A 253 -9.43 -31.41 3.12
C GLY A 253 -9.84 -32.11 1.82
N GLU A 254 -9.17 -33.23 1.52
CA GLU A 254 -9.33 -34.09 0.32
C GLU A 254 -10.71 -34.78 0.18
N LYS A 255 -11.69 -34.42 1.03
CA LYS A 255 -13.05 -34.97 1.02
C LYS A 255 -14.11 -33.87 0.92
N ALA A 256 -14.06 -33.09 -0.16
CA ALA A 256 -15.26 -32.42 -0.66
C ALA A 256 -16.25 -33.49 -1.17
N PRO A 257 -17.57 -33.35 -0.94
CA PRO A 257 -18.52 -34.39 -1.30
C PRO A 257 -18.43 -34.75 -2.79
N PRO A 258 -18.63 -36.03 -3.13
CA PRO A 258 -18.40 -36.52 -4.48
C PRO A 258 -19.47 -35.97 -5.44
N SER A 259 -19.04 -35.66 -6.66
CA SER A 259 -19.79 -35.79 -7.92
C SER A 259 -20.47 -34.59 -8.61
N HIS A 260 -20.29 -33.31 -8.23
CA HIS A 260 -20.77 -32.22 -9.13
C HIS A 260 -20.09 -30.83 -9.06
N GLU A 261 -19.12 -30.57 -8.17
CA GLU A 261 -18.60 -29.19 -7.94
C GLU A 261 -17.34 -28.78 -8.71
N ALA A 262 -16.61 -29.71 -9.35
CA ALA A 262 -15.41 -29.38 -10.13
C ALA A 262 -15.52 -29.95 -11.55
N GLU A 263 -16.44 -29.38 -12.34
CA GLU A 263 -16.73 -29.82 -13.69
C GLU A 263 -15.47 -29.87 -14.58
N ASN A 264 -14.45 -29.03 -14.27
CA ASN A 264 -13.13 -29.08 -14.89
C ASN A 264 -11.99 -28.67 -13.91
N ARG A 265 -11.72 -29.49 -12.88
CA ARG A 265 -10.64 -29.24 -11.87
C ARG A 265 -9.29 -28.82 -12.48
N ALA A 266 -8.85 -29.52 -13.54
CA ALA A 266 -7.59 -29.22 -14.22
C ALA A 266 -7.60 -27.84 -14.88
N LEU A 267 -8.73 -27.45 -15.51
CA LEU A 267 -8.91 -26.12 -16.10
C LEU A 267 -8.89 -25.04 -15.01
N GLY A 268 -9.59 -25.26 -13.90
CA GLY A 268 -9.59 -24.35 -12.75
C GLY A 268 -8.17 -24.13 -12.20
N ASN A 269 -7.41 -25.21 -12.01
CA ASN A 269 -6.02 -25.17 -11.54
C ASN A 269 -5.09 -24.42 -12.50
N MET A 270 -5.28 -24.59 -13.82
CA MET A 270 -4.51 -23.85 -14.83
C MET A 270 -4.84 -22.35 -14.79
N ILE A 271 -6.13 -22.00 -14.69
CA ILE A 271 -6.59 -20.61 -14.64
C ILE A 271 -6.03 -19.90 -13.40
N ILE A 272 -6.16 -20.51 -12.20
CA ILE A 272 -5.62 -19.91 -10.97
C ILE A 272 -4.09 -19.89 -10.95
N GLY A 273 -3.42 -20.85 -11.60
CA GLY A 273 -1.97 -20.82 -11.78
C GLY A 273 -1.50 -19.62 -12.60
N VAL A 274 -2.19 -19.30 -13.71
CA VAL A 274 -1.93 -18.05 -14.45
C VAL A 274 -2.28 -16.83 -13.59
N GLY A 275 -3.37 -16.91 -12.82
CA GLY A 275 -3.78 -15.89 -11.87
C GLY A 275 -2.73 -15.53 -10.84
N SER A 276 -2.10 -16.54 -10.22
CA SER A 276 -1.10 -16.34 -9.18
C SER A 276 0.19 -15.72 -9.73
N VAL A 277 0.60 -16.10 -10.94
CA VAL A 277 1.71 -15.46 -11.67
C VAL A 277 1.39 -13.98 -11.92
N LEU A 278 0.21 -13.68 -12.47
CA LEU A 278 -0.19 -12.31 -12.79
C LEU A 278 -0.39 -11.45 -11.54
N TYR A 279 -0.86 -12.04 -10.44
CA TYR A 279 -0.99 -11.32 -9.17
C TYR A 279 0.38 -10.94 -8.61
N GLY A 280 1.32 -11.89 -8.52
CA GLY A 280 2.70 -11.57 -8.12
C GLY A 280 3.37 -10.54 -9.04
N PHE A 281 3.10 -10.62 -10.34
CA PHE A 281 3.56 -9.61 -11.31
C PHE A 281 2.94 -8.23 -11.08
N TYR A 282 1.65 -8.14 -10.75
CA TYR A 282 0.96 -6.88 -10.46
C TYR A 282 1.60 -6.16 -9.27
N GLU A 283 1.94 -6.86 -8.19
CA GLU A 283 2.52 -6.24 -6.99
C GLU A 283 3.87 -5.58 -7.31
N VAL A 284 4.68 -6.27 -8.10
CA VAL A 284 5.99 -5.80 -8.58
C VAL A 284 5.84 -4.63 -9.54
N LEU A 285 4.88 -4.70 -10.48
CA LEU A 285 4.56 -3.59 -11.38
C LEU A 285 4.09 -2.35 -10.61
N TYR A 286 3.22 -2.53 -9.61
CA TYR A 286 2.74 -1.43 -8.77
C TYR A 286 3.92 -0.78 -8.04
N LYS A 287 4.79 -1.57 -7.39
CA LYS A 287 5.98 -1.03 -6.72
C LYS A 287 6.90 -0.29 -7.68
N ARG A 288 7.13 -0.82 -8.87
CA ARG A 288 8.05 -0.23 -9.85
C ARG A 288 7.50 1.01 -10.54
N LEU A 289 6.22 1.02 -10.91
CA LEU A 289 5.65 2.02 -11.81
C LEU A 289 4.77 3.06 -11.12
N ALA A 290 4.31 2.78 -9.90
CA ALA A 290 3.34 3.60 -9.17
C ALA A 290 3.79 4.03 -7.77
N CYS A 291 4.85 3.45 -7.20
CA CYS A 291 5.41 3.92 -5.94
C CYS A 291 6.56 4.91 -6.14
N PRO A 292 6.75 5.88 -5.23
CA PRO A 292 7.93 6.72 -5.25
C PRO A 292 9.20 5.91 -4.97
N PRO A 293 10.36 6.38 -5.46
CA PRO A 293 11.65 5.73 -5.22
C PRO A 293 12.00 5.68 -3.73
N GLU A 294 12.93 4.79 -3.39
CA GLU A 294 13.46 4.67 -2.03
C GLU A 294 14.10 5.98 -1.55
N GLY A 295 14.04 6.23 -0.24
CA GLY A 295 14.42 7.53 0.36
C GLY A 295 13.32 8.59 0.35
N CYS A 296 12.18 8.36 -0.31
CA CYS A 296 11.04 9.27 -0.21
C CYS A 296 10.41 9.19 1.20
N ALA A 297 10.09 10.35 1.78
CA ALA A 297 9.45 10.43 3.10
C ALA A 297 8.21 9.51 3.17
N PRO A 298 8.07 8.64 4.20
CA PRO A 298 7.01 7.63 4.27
C PRO A 298 5.60 8.19 4.07
N HIS A 299 5.34 9.38 4.62
CA HIS A 299 4.06 10.08 4.48
C HIS A 299 3.70 10.32 3.00
N ARG A 300 4.65 10.75 2.15
CA ARG A 300 4.39 11.00 0.73
C ARG A 300 4.01 9.71 -0.01
N GLY A 301 4.71 8.62 0.29
CA GLY A 301 4.38 7.29 -0.23
C GLY A 301 2.96 6.85 0.15
N MET A 302 2.58 7.04 1.42
CA MET A 302 1.24 6.70 1.91
C MET A 302 0.12 7.48 1.20
N VAL A 303 0.27 8.81 1.06
CA VAL A 303 -0.72 9.65 0.36
C VAL A 303 -0.84 9.23 -1.11
N PHE A 304 0.30 8.96 -1.73
CA PHE A 304 0.34 8.62 -3.14
C PHE A 304 -0.21 7.23 -3.42
N ALA A 305 0.04 6.25 -2.54
CA ALA A 305 -0.49 4.88 -2.66
C ALA A 305 -2.01 4.86 -2.74
N ASN A 306 -2.71 5.54 -1.82
CA ASN A 306 -4.17 5.64 -1.83
C ASN A 306 -4.70 6.50 -2.99
N THR A 307 -3.95 7.52 -3.40
CA THR A 307 -4.28 8.29 -4.62
C THR A 307 -4.24 7.39 -5.84
N PHE A 308 -3.19 6.59 -6.00
CA PHE A 308 -3.06 5.62 -7.08
C PHE A 308 -4.13 4.53 -7.00
N GLY A 309 -4.41 4.01 -5.80
CA GLY A 309 -5.51 3.07 -5.55
C GLY A 309 -6.86 3.64 -5.96
N SER A 310 -7.10 4.95 -5.76
CA SER A 310 -8.32 5.61 -6.23
C SER A 310 -8.38 5.77 -7.74
N LEU A 311 -7.23 5.92 -8.41
CA LEU A 311 -7.16 5.88 -9.87
C LEU A 311 -7.51 4.48 -10.39
N ILE A 312 -7.06 3.41 -9.72
CA ILE A 312 -7.46 2.02 -10.04
C ILE A 312 -8.97 1.84 -9.86
N GLY A 313 -9.53 2.34 -8.76
CA GLY A 313 -10.98 2.31 -8.51
C GLY A 313 -11.77 3.10 -9.55
N LEU A 314 -11.30 4.30 -9.90
CA LEU A 314 -11.90 5.13 -10.96
C LEU A 314 -11.87 4.41 -12.31
N PHE A 315 -10.74 3.82 -12.69
CA PHE A 315 -10.64 3.03 -13.91
C PHE A 315 -11.63 1.85 -13.89
N THR A 316 -11.74 1.16 -12.75
CA THR A 316 -12.68 0.05 -12.57
C THR A 316 -14.12 0.51 -12.79
N VAL A 317 -14.55 1.58 -12.13
CA VAL A 317 -15.91 2.12 -12.29
C VAL A 317 -16.17 2.60 -13.73
N CYS A 318 -15.19 3.22 -14.39
CA CYS A 318 -15.36 3.79 -15.73
C CYS A 318 -15.24 2.78 -16.87
N VAL A 319 -14.48 1.69 -16.70
CA VAL A 319 -14.16 0.73 -17.77
C VAL A 319 -14.77 -0.65 -17.51
N LEU A 320 -14.67 -1.16 -16.29
CA LEU A 320 -15.10 -2.52 -15.93
C LEU A 320 -16.60 -2.66 -15.69
N TRP A 321 -17.38 -1.58 -15.86
CA TRP A 321 -18.83 -1.69 -15.95
C TRP A 321 -19.28 -2.20 -17.34
N VAL A 322 -18.48 -2.01 -18.41
CA VAL A 322 -18.86 -2.37 -19.79
C VAL A 322 -19.18 -3.86 -19.96
N PRO A 323 -18.46 -4.81 -19.31
CA PRO A 323 -18.84 -6.21 -19.35
C PRO A 323 -20.16 -6.54 -18.64
N LEU A 324 -20.65 -5.73 -17.68
CA LEU A 324 -21.87 -6.06 -16.92
C LEU A 324 -23.12 -6.18 -17.80
N PRO A 325 -23.47 -5.21 -18.68
CA PRO A 325 -24.58 -5.37 -19.61
C PRO A 325 -24.41 -6.56 -20.56
N VAL A 326 -23.17 -6.83 -20.99
CA VAL A 326 -22.84 -7.92 -21.91
C VAL A 326 -23.07 -9.27 -21.25
N LEU A 327 -22.62 -9.44 -20.00
CA LEU A 327 -22.86 -10.63 -19.18
C LEU A 327 -24.34 -10.84 -18.87
N HIS A 328 -25.07 -9.75 -18.59
CA HIS A 328 -26.51 -9.79 -18.35
C HIS A 328 -27.29 -10.21 -19.61
N TYR A 329 -26.94 -9.67 -20.77
CA TYR A 329 -27.59 -10.02 -22.04
C TYR A 329 -27.31 -11.46 -22.47
N MET A 330 -26.08 -11.95 -22.28
CA MET A 330 -25.72 -13.34 -22.57
C MET A 330 -26.26 -14.34 -21.54
N GLY A 331 -26.83 -13.86 -20.43
CA GLY A 331 -27.32 -14.71 -19.35
C GLY A 331 -26.21 -15.42 -18.55
N TRP A 332 -24.95 -15.01 -18.71
CA TRP A 332 -23.82 -15.58 -17.96
C TRP A 332 -23.81 -15.09 -16.51
N GLU A 333 -24.17 -13.82 -16.29
CA GLU A 333 -24.37 -13.27 -14.95
C GLU A 333 -25.47 -12.19 -15.00
N THR A 334 -26.60 -12.43 -14.35
CA THR A 334 -27.70 -11.47 -14.30
C THR A 334 -27.37 -10.35 -13.32
N PHE A 335 -27.05 -9.16 -13.82
CA PHE A 335 -26.90 -7.97 -12.98
C PHE A 335 -28.18 -7.71 -12.14
N GLU A 336 -28.06 -7.85 -10.82
CA GLU A 336 -29.07 -7.38 -9.87
C GLU A 336 -28.37 -6.97 -8.58
N LEU A 337 -28.79 -5.85 -8.03
CA LEU A 337 -28.24 -5.30 -6.80
C LEU A 337 -28.62 -6.20 -5.61
N PRO A 338 -27.73 -6.32 -4.61
CA PRO A 338 -28.06 -7.06 -3.39
C PRO A 338 -29.18 -6.35 -2.62
N HIS A 339 -30.12 -7.10 -2.04
CA HIS A 339 -31.26 -6.56 -1.30
C HIS A 339 -31.25 -6.98 0.18
N GLY A 340 -31.80 -6.13 1.05
CA GLY A 340 -31.95 -6.42 2.48
C GLY A 340 -30.63 -6.78 3.17
N LYS A 341 -30.55 -8.00 3.72
CA LYS A 341 -29.35 -8.50 4.42
C LYS A 341 -28.13 -8.62 3.50
N GLN A 342 -28.33 -8.95 2.22
CA GLN A 342 -27.25 -9.02 1.23
C GLN A 342 -26.59 -7.64 1.07
N ALA A 343 -27.38 -6.57 1.02
CA ALA A 343 -26.87 -5.22 0.81
C ALA A 343 -25.97 -4.75 1.97
N TRP A 344 -26.40 -4.99 3.22
CA TRP A 344 -25.62 -4.60 4.39
C TRP A 344 -24.33 -5.41 4.53
N MET A 345 -24.38 -6.73 4.33
CA MET A 345 -23.18 -7.58 4.35
C MET A 345 -22.23 -7.20 3.22
N MET A 346 -22.76 -6.89 2.02
CA MET A 346 -21.96 -6.40 0.90
C MET A 346 -21.31 -5.05 1.23
N ALA A 347 -22.01 -4.12 1.89
CA ALA A 347 -21.42 -2.85 2.31
C ALA A 347 -20.23 -3.07 3.26
N ILE A 348 -20.37 -3.96 4.24
CA ILE A 348 -19.26 -4.34 5.15
C ILE A 348 -18.10 -4.94 4.34
N SER A 349 -18.39 -5.90 3.45
CA SER A 349 -17.38 -6.55 2.61
C SER A 349 -16.63 -5.55 1.72
N VAL A 350 -17.36 -4.60 1.13
CA VAL A 350 -16.81 -3.55 0.27
C VAL A 350 -15.92 -2.56 1.03
N VAL A 351 -16.33 -2.17 2.25
CA VAL A 351 -15.53 -1.28 3.12
C VAL A 351 -14.28 -2.00 3.64
N ALA A 352 -14.43 -3.26 4.04
CA ALA A 352 -13.31 -4.10 4.45
C ALA A 352 -12.33 -4.30 3.29
N ASN A 353 -12.83 -4.53 2.07
CA ASN A 353 -11.99 -4.63 0.87
C ASN A 353 -11.23 -3.34 0.58
N ALA A 354 -11.90 -2.18 0.63
CA ALA A 354 -11.24 -0.89 0.43
C ALA A 354 -10.15 -0.68 1.48
N THR A 355 -10.45 -0.93 2.75
CA THR A 355 -9.50 -0.78 3.86
C THR A 355 -8.30 -1.72 3.71
N PHE A 356 -8.53 -2.99 3.38
CA PHE A 356 -7.49 -3.97 3.08
C PHE A 356 -6.61 -3.46 1.94
N SER A 357 -7.21 -3.10 0.81
CA SER A 357 -6.50 -2.75 -0.42
C SER A 357 -5.68 -1.48 -0.27
N GLY A 358 -6.25 -0.43 0.33
CA GLY A 358 -5.51 0.81 0.63
C GLY A 358 -4.33 0.56 1.57
N SER A 359 -4.55 -0.21 2.63
CA SER A 359 -3.49 -0.58 3.58
C SER A 359 -2.40 -1.44 2.93
N PHE A 360 -2.77 -2.36 2.04
CA PHE A 360 -1.86 -3.24 1.32
C PHE A 360 -1.02 -2.47 0.28
N LEU A 361 -1.62 -1.55 -0.48
CA LEU A 361 -0.90 -0.66 -1.39
C LEU A 361 0.09 0.25 -0.65
N ILE A 362 -0.28 0.72 0.54
CA ILE A 362 0.64 1.46 1.43
C ILE A 362 1.77 0.55 1.90
N LEU A 363 1.48 -0.68 2.32
CA LEU A 363 2.48 -1.64 2.79
C LEU A 363 3.52 -1.94 1.70
N ILE A 364 3.08 -2.20 0.47
CA ILE A 364 4.00 -2.41 -0.67
C ILE A 364 4.82 -1.15 -0.93
N SER A 365 4.18 0.04 -0.93
CA SER A 365 4.89 1.31 -1.15
C SER A 365 5.96 1.57 -0.11
N LEU A 366 5.68 1.25 1.17
CA LEU A 366 6.60 1.45 2.27
C LEU A 366 7.63 0.33 2.40
N THR A 367 7.35 -0.88 1.97
CA THR A 367 8.26 -2.02 2.19
C THR A 367 8.67 -2.64 0.85
N SER A 368 8.37 -3.91 0.61
CA SER A 368 8.60 -4.60 -0.66
C SER A 368 7.36 -5.41 -1.04
N PRO A 369 7.20 -5.76 -2.33
CA PRO A 369 6.18 -6.70 -2.77
C PRO A 369 6.25 -8.00 -1.97
N VAL A 370 7.45 -8.59 -1.89
CA VAL A 370 7.72 -9.87 -1.21
C VAL A 370 7.29 -9.88 0.26
N LEU A 371 7.67 -8.84 1.02
CA LEU A 371 7.28 -8.74 2.42
C LEU A 371 5.76 -8.66 2.55
N SER A 372 5.12 -7.88 1.67
CA SER A 372 3.67 -7.68 1.67
C SER A 372 2.92 -8.98 1.32
N SER A 373 3.31 -9.70 0.27
CA SER A 373 2.64 -10.94 -0.12
C SER A 373 2.82 -12.04 0.92
N VAL A 374 4.04 -12.21 1.48
CA VAL A 374 4.26 -13.20 2.56
C VAL A 374 3.49 -12.82 3.81
N ALA A 375 3.40 -11.53 4.16
CA ALA A 375 2.60 -11.08 5.28
C ALA A 375 1.11 -11.35 5.07
N ALA A 376 0.59 -11.19 3.85
CA ALA A 376 -0.80 -11.51 3.53
C ALA A 376 -1.14 -12.99 3.78
N LEU A 377 -0.17 -13.91 3.66
CA LEU A 377 -0.36 -15.33 3.99
C LEU A 377 -0.71 -15.57 5.46
N LEU A 378 -0.34 -14.66 6.38
CA LEU A 378 -0.75 -14.74 7.79
C LEU A 378 -2.26 -14.76 7.95
N THR A 379 -2.99 -14.16 7.00
CA THR A 379 -4.46 -14.15 6.96
C THR A 379 -5.02 -15.57 6.98
N ILE A 380 -4.36 -16.54 6.32
CA ILE A 380 -4.80 -17.93 6.30
C ILE A 380 -4.94 -18.49 7.72
N PHE A 381 -3.96 -18.20 8.58
CA PHE A 381 -4.00 -18.65 9.96
C PHE A 381 -4.93 -17.79 10.83
N ILE A 382 -4.98 -16.48 10.59
CA ILE A 382 -5.88 -15.58 11.31
C ILE A 382 -7.35 -15.95 11.06
N VAL A 383 -7.72 -16.25 9.81
CA VAL A 383 -9.08 -16.70 9.47
C VAL A 383 -9.38 -18.03 10.18
N ALA A 384 -8.45 -18.99 10.18
CA ALA A 384 -8.65 -20.24 10.93
C ALA A 384 -8.89 -20.02 12.44
N ILE A 385 -8.22 -19.05 13.06
CA ILE A 385 -8.47 -18.66 14.46
C ILE A 385 -9.84 -18.00 14.60
N VAL A 386 -10.21 -17.09 13.69
CA VAL A 386 -11.52 -16.42 13.72
C VAL A 386 -12.66 -17.42 13.54
N ASP A 387 -12.51 -18.38 12.63
CA ASP A 387 -13.46 -19.48 12.42
C ASP A 387 -13.73 -20.27 13.71
N GLN A 388 -12.74 -20.49 14.57
CA GLN A 388 -12.95 -21.16 15.86
C GLN A 388 -13.75 -20.28 16.85
N LEU A 389 -13.66 -18.96 16.74
CA LEU A 389 -14.30 -18.01 17.66
C LEU A 389 -15.70 -17.60 17.20
N LEU A 390 -16.04 -17.80 15.93
CA LEU A 390 -17.35 -17.45 15.38
C LEU A 390 -18.45 -18.41 15.88
N PRO A 391 -19.70 -17.94 16.01
CA PRO A 391 -20.84 -18.78 16.40
C PRO A 391 -21.25 -19.76 15.28
N PRO A 392 -21.89 -20.89 15.61
CA PRO A 392 -22.48 -21.79 14.61
C PRO A 392 -23.45 -21.03 13.68
N PRO A 393 -23.47 -21.29 12.35
CA PRO A 393 -22.78 -22.36 11.60
C PRO A 393 -21.36 -21.99 11.10
N LEU A 394 -20.86 -20.80 11.40
CA LEU A 394 -19.53 -20.34 10.96
C LEU A 394 -18.37 -20.94 11.78
N ASN A 395 -18.69 -21.60 12.90
CA ASN A 395 -17.69 -22.22 13.77
C ASN A 395 -16.97 -23.40 13.11
N SER A 396 -15.63 -23.42 13.17
CA SER A 396 -14.82 -24.59 12.81
C SER A 396 -13.69 -24.81 13.82
N PRO A 397 -13.47 -26.05 14.31
CA PRO A 397 -12.37 -26.32 15.23
C PRO A 397 -11.01 -26.17 14.53
N LEU A 398 -10.01 -25.64 15.26
CA LEU A 398 -8.64 -25.59 14.77
C LEU A 398 -8.07 -26.99 14.61
N THR A 399 -7.60 -27.32 13.41
CA THR A 399 -6.99 -28.61 13.11
C THR A 399 -5.48 -28.57 13.35
N PRO A 400 -4.85 -29.73 13.65
CA PRO A 400 -3.40 -29.78 13.83
C PRO A 400 -2.62 -29.29 12.60
N ALA A 401 -3.15 -29.54 11.40
CA ALA A 401 -2.58 -29.04 10.15
C ALA A 401 -2.65 -27.51 10.05
N ALA A 402 -3.80 -26.90 10.40
CA ALA A 402 -3.93 -25.45 10.46
C ALA A 402 -2.95 -24.81 11.47
N LEU A 403 -2.74 -25.45 12.62
CA LEU A 403 -1.76 -25.00 13.62
C LEU A 403 -0.32 -25.10 13.12
N VAL A 404 0.10 -26.27 12.60
CA VAL A 404 1.48 -26.48 12.13
C VAL A 404 1.78 -25.59 10.93
N GLY A 405 0.89 -25.57 9.93
CA GLY A 405 1.04 -24.72 8.75
C GLY A 405 1.02 -23.23 9.10
N GLY A 406 0.13 -22.81 10.01
CA GLY A 406 0.06 -21.44 10.51
C GLY A 406 1.34 -20.99 11.23
N LEU A 407 1.89 -21.84 12.10
CA LEU A 407 3.16 -21.55 12.79
C LEU A 407 4.34 -21.44 11.81
N LEU A 408 4.36 -22.24 10.74
CA LEU A 408 5.36 -22.12 9.69
C LEU A 408 5.24 -20.79 8.93
N ILE A 409 4.01 -20.36 8.60
CA ILE A 409 3.77 -19.07 7.95
C ILE A 409 4.21 -17.91 8.87
N ILE A 410 3.89 -17.96 10.16
CA ILE A 410 4.36 -16.98 11.15
C ILE A 410 5.89 -16.96 11.21
N GLY A 411 6.53 -18.12 11.32
CA GLY A 411 7.99 -18.24 11.35
C GLY A 411 8.65 -17.67 10.10
N ALA A 412 8.09 -17.96 8.91
CA ALA A 412 8.54 -17.41 7.65
C ALA A 412 8.42 -15.87 7.59
N PHE A 413 7.29 -15.32 8.04
CA PHE A 413 7.11 -13.87 8.11
C PHE A 413 8.09 -13.20 9.08
N CYS A 414 8.32 -13.80 10.26
CA CYS A 414 9.30 -13.31 11.23
C CYS A 414 10.74 -13.34 10.66
N LEU A 415 11.12 -14.44 10.01
CA LEU A 415 12.42 -14.59 9.34
C LEU A 415 12.60 -13.53 8.25
N LEU A 416 11.58 -13.31 7.42
CA LEU A 416 11.62 -12.33 6.33
C LEU A 416 11.67 -10.89 6.87
N SER A 417 10.88 -10.60 7.90
CA SER A 417 10.86 -9.29 8.56
C SER A 417 12.20 -8.96 9.19
N TRP A 418 12.81 -9.94 9.88
CA TRP A 418 14.14 -9.80 10.46
C TRP A 418 15.21 -9.60 9.38
N ALA A 419 15.18 -10.41 8.31
CA ALA A 419 16.13 -10.29 7.21
C ALA A 419 16.02 -8.93 6.50
N THR A 420 14.81 -8.42 6.31
CA THR A 420 14.56 -7.11 5.69
C THR A 420 15.02 -5.97 6.60
N TYR A 421 14.77 -6.07 7.90
CA TYR A 421 15.25 -5.09 8.89
C TYR A 421 16.78 -5.03 8.91
N TRP A 422 17.44 -6.19 8.89
CA TRP A 422 18.90 -6.28 8.89
C TRP A 422 19.52 -5.73 7.60
N GLU A 423 18.96 -6.08 6.43
CA GLU A 423 19.41 -5.59 5.13
C GLU A 423 19.37 -4.06 5.04
N MET A 424 18.32 -3.45 5.55
CA MET A 424 18.22 -1.99 5.58
C MET A 424 19.19 -1.33 6.57
N ASP A 425 19.54 -2.00 7.67
CA ASP A 425 20.56 -1.48 8.60
C ASP A 425 21.96 -1.55 7.97
N GLU A 426 22.23 -2.61 7.20
CA GLU A 426 23.47 -2.79 6.43
C GLU A 426 23.61 -1.74 5.33
N GLU A 427 22.58 -1.52 4.49
CA GLU A 427 22.58 -0.50 3.45
C GLU A 427 22.76 0.91 4.03
N ARG A 428 22.10 1.22 5.14
CA ARG A 428 22.28 2.50 5.83
C ARG A 428 23.72 2.70 6.30
N ARG A 429 24.35 1.69 6.90
CA ARG A 429 25.74 1.81 7.37
C ARG A 429 26.69 2.12 6.21
N LEU A 430 26.48 1.48 5.06
CA LEU A 430 27.24 1.74 3.84
C LEU A 430 27.01 3.17 3.31
N GLU A 431 25.77 3.68 3.32
CA GLU A 431 25.49 5.06 2.91
C GLU A 431 26.18 6.07 3.83
N LEU A 432 26.17 5.84 5.14
CA LEU A 432 26.84 6.69 6.12
C LEU A 432 28.37 6.67 5.99
N GLU A 433 28.95 5.51 5.69
CA GLU A 433 30.39 5.36 5.43
C GLU A 433 30.80 6.15 4.17
N VAL A 434 29.99 6.09 3.10
CA VAL A 434 30.24 6.85 1.87
C VAL A 434 30.10 8.35 2.10
N GLU A 435 29.13 8.79 2.90
CA GLU A 435 28.95 10.22 3.22
C GLU A 435 30.11 10.74 4.08
N SER A 436 30.60 9.96 5.06
CA SER A 436 31.79 10.34 5.83
C SER A 436 33.06 10.40 4.97
N ASP A 437 33.22 9.49 4.01
CA ASP A 437 34.39 9.48 3.10
C ASP A 437 34.39 10.65 2.09
N ILE A 438 33.24 11.32 1.90
CA ILE A 438 33.13 12.51 1.03
C ILE A 438 33.45 13.80 1.80
N ASP A 439 33.22 13.80 3.12
CA ASP A 439 33.43 14.95 4.00
C ASP A 439 34.88 15.03 4.58
N ASP A 440 35.65 13.94 4.52
CA ASP A 440 37.10 13.86 4.83
C ASP A 440 37.99 14.09 3.59
#